data_AF-A0A7S2NEX3-F1
#
_entry.id   AF-A0A7S2NEX3-F1
#
_cell.length_a   1.000
_cell.length_b   1.000
_cell.length_c   1.000
_cell.angle_alpha   90.00
_cell.angle_beta   90.00
_cell.angle_gamma   90.00
#
_symmetry.space_group_name_H-M   'P 1'
#
loop_
_entity.id
_entity.type
_entity.pdbx_description
1 polymer ?
#
loop_
_entity_poly.entity_id
_entity_poly.type
_entity_poly.pdbx_seq_one_letter_code
_entity_poly.pdbx_strand_id
1 'polypeptide(L)'
;ETNAALCEPGEGDELTVHASTQTPMKTQKFAAHICAIPFNRVICRMKRMGGGFGGKETRTVPISSAVALAAHRLHRPVRMNVERDFDMWITGTRHPFIAKYKAGAGPDGKLRALDIKLYSNAGYSMDLSGPIMDRALFHSDNVYKIPNFRGVGHICLTNTASNTAFRGFGGPQGLLICETWMEHMASALSISPE
;
A
#
# COMPACT_ATOMS: atom_id res chain seq x y z
N GLU A 1 7.09 -15.11 -6.20
CA GLU A 1 6.88 -15.85 -4.94
C GLU A 1 5.68 -15.25 -4.20
N THR A 2 4.69 -16.04 -3.81
CA THR A 2 3.56 -15.61 -2.95
C THR A 2 4.05 -15.28 -1.53
N ASN A 3 3.15 -14.88 -0.63
CA ASN A 3 3.52 -14.71 0.77
C ASN A 3 3.85 -16.07 1.41
N ALA A 4 4.92 -16.08 2.20
CA ALA A 4 5.37 -17.28 2.89
C ALA A 4 6.06 -16.91 4.20
N ALA A 5 5.88 -17.78 5.20
CA ALA A 5 6.56 -17.68 6.48
C ALA A 5 6.83 -19.07 7.07
N LEU A 6 7.95 -19.19 7.79
CA LEU A 6 8.31 -20.32 8.64
C LEU A 6 8.64 -19.74 10.02
N CYS A 7 8.08 -20.29 11.10
CA CYS A 7 8.49 -19.97 12.45
C CYS A 7 9.04 -21.22 13.13
N GLU A 8 10.20 -21.08 13.74
CA GLU A 8 10.92 -22.12 14.48
C GLU A 8 10.96 -21.69 15.96
N PRO A 9 10.33 -22.44 16.88
CA PRO A 9 10.47 -22.18 18.31
C PRO A 9 11.86 -22.56 18.82
N GLY A 10 12.37 -21.79 19.78
CA GLY A 10 13.66 -21.97 20.45
C GLY A 10 13.50 -22.39 21.92
N GLU A 11 14.46 -21.99 22.76
CA GLU A 11 14.39 -22.26 24.20
C GLU A 11 13.33 -21.37 24.88
N GLY A 12 12.47 -21.99 25.69
CA GLY A 12 11.35 -21.30 26.33
C GLY A 12 10.38 -20.72 25.31
N ASP A 13 10.26 -19.39 25.31
CA ASP A 13 9.33 -18.63 24.46
C ASP A 13 10.00 -17.99 23.24
N GLU A 14 11.25 -18.35 22.94
CA GLU A 14 11.97 -17.78 21.80
C GLU A 14 11.38 -18.24 20.46
N LEU A 15 11.32 -17.32 19.50
CA LEU A 15 10.82 -17.60 18.15
C LEU A 15 11.77 -17.02 17.09
N THR A 16 12.17 -17.84 16.12
CA THR A 16 12.82 -17.39 14.90
C THR A 16 11.83 -17.45 13.74
N VAL A 17 11.44 -16.29 13.20
CA VAL A 17 10.52 -16.15 12.07
C VAL A 17 11.31 -15.87 10.79
N HIS A 18 11.27 -16.80 9.84
CA HIS A 18 11.73 -16.58 8.47
C HIS A 18 10.54 -16.15 7.62
N ALA A 19 10.53 -14.92 7.11
CA ALA A 19 9.40 -14.39 6.36
C ALA A 19 9.83 -13.78 5.03
N SER A 20 9.02 -14.02 3.99
CA SER A 20 9.11 -13.31 2.72
C SER A 20 8.46 -11.92 2.90
N THR A 21 9.18 -10.99 3.55
CA THR A 21 8.68 -9.66 3.95
C THR A 21 9.64 -8.53 3.59
N GLN A 22 9.11 -7.36 3.25
CA GLN A 22 9.87 -6.10 3.10
C GLN A 22 10.10 -5.40 4.45
N THR A 23 9.44 -5.84 5.54
CA THR A 23 9.55 -5.17 6.84
C THR A 23 9.72 -6.18 7.98
N PRO A 24 10.95 -6.70 8.18
CA PRO A 24 11.27 -7.62 9.27
C PRO A 24 10.89 -7.09 10.65
N MET A 25 11.08 -5.78 10.90
CA MET A 25 10.73 -5.13 12.17
C MET A 25 9.24 -5.26 12.51
N LYS A 26 8.34 -5.06 11.54
CA LYS A 26 6.89 -5.22 11.75
C LYS A 26 6.55 -6.69 12.00
N THR A 27 7.13 -7.61 11.22
CA THR A 27 6.94 -9.04 11.43
C THR A 27 7.34 -9.46 12.85
N GLN A 28 8.52 -9.03 13.32
CA GLN A 28 8.98 -9.26 14.70
C GLN A 28 7.99 -8.69 15.73
N LYS A 29 7.55 -7.44 15.53
CA LYS A 29 6.66 -6.74 16.46
C LYS A 29 5.33 -7.46 16.63
N PHE A 30 4.71 -7.84 15.52
CA PHE A 30 3.40 -8.46 15.55
C PHE A 30 3.45 -9.94 15.97
N ALA A 31 4.52 -10.66 15.64
CA ALA A 31 4.75 -12.00 16.18
C ALA A 31 4.93 -11.98 17.72
N ALA A 32 5.72 -11.04 18.25
CA ALA A 32 5.86 -10.87 19.69
C ALA A 32 4.51 -10.51 20.35
N HIS A 33 3.78 -9.57 19.74
CA HIS A 33 2.48 -9.10 20.24
C HIS A 33 1.43 -10.21 20.29
N ILE A 34 1.26 -10.99 19.21
CA ILE A 34 0.22 -12.03 19.13
C ILE A 34 0.51 -13.21 20.04
N CYS A 35 1.80 -13.52 20.27
CA CYS A 35 2.23 -14.55 21.21
C CYS A 35 2.26 -14.05 22.66
N ALA A 36 2.04 -12.75 22.90
CA ALA A 36 2.14 -12.10 24.21
C ALA A 36 3.52 -12.29 24.88
N ILE A 37 4.60 -12.24 24.10
CA ILE A 37 5.98 -12.39 24.56
C ILE A 37 6.79 -11.10 24.31
N PRO A 38 7.89 -10.87 25.06
CA PRO A 38 8.76 -9.72 24.84
C PRO A 38 9.35 -9.65 23.42
N PHE A 39 9.52 -8.44 22.89
CA PHE A 39 10.04 -8.20 21.54
C PHE A 39 11.44 -8.80 21.30
N ASN A 40 12.27 -8.86 22.35
CA ASN A 40 13.62 -9.45 22.30
C ASN A 40 13.62 -10.99 22.22
N ARG A 41 12.48 -11.66 22.44
CA ARG A 41 12.34 -13.12 22.25
C ARG A 41 12.07 -13.53 20.82
N VAL A 42 11.77 -12.57 19.93
CA VAL A 42 11.46 -12.85 18.53
C VAL A 42 12.58 -12.33 17.64
N ILE A 43 13.08 -13.17 16.74
CA ILE A 43 14.02 -12.78 15.68
C ILE A 43 13.33 -12.95 14.33
N CYS A 44 13.29 -11.91 13.50
CA CYS A 44 12.83 -12.02 12.11
C CYS A 44 14.03 -12.09 11.16
N ARG A 45 14.11 -13.15 10.34
CA ARG A 45 15.13 -13.33 9.31
C ARG A 45 14.49 -13.23 7.91
N MET A 46 15.12 -12.46 7.04
CA MET A 46 14.77 -12.36 5.62
C MET A 46 16.07 -12.49 4.83
N LYS A 47 16.16 -13.51 3.96
CA LYS A 47 17.33 -13.71 3.08
C LYS A 47 17.13 -13.06 1.71
N ARG A 48 16.00 -13.39 1.07
CA ARG A 48 15.54 -12.81 -0.20
C ARG A 48 14.03 -12.98 -0.33
N MET A 49 13.41 -12.24 -1.24
CA MET A 49 12.03 -12.45 -1.68
C MET A 49 12.00 -12.61 -3.19
N GLY A 50 11.12 -13.46 -3.71
CA GLY A 50 10.82 -13.55 -5.14
C GLY A 50 9.84 -12.45 -5.58
N GLY A 51 10.21 -11.19 -5.36
CA GLY A 51 9.40 -10.00 -5.61
C GLY A 51 8.50 -9.61 -4.42
N GLY A 52 8.24 -8.31 -4.28
CA GLY A 52 7.39 -7.75 -3.22
C GLY A 52 6.53 -6.57 -3.68
N PHE A 53 7.14 -5.60 -4.38
CA PHE A 53 6.44 -4.48 -5.03
C PHE A 53 5.53 -3.62 -4.13
N GLY A 54 5.71 -3.70 -2.80
CA GLY A 54 4.87 -3.05 -1.78
C GLY A 54 3.92 -4.02 -1.07
N GLY A 55 3.45 -5.07 -1.76
CA GLY A 55 2.51 -6.04 -1.18
C GLY A 55 3.07 -6.82 0.01
N LYS A 56 4.39 -6.81 0.22
CA LYS A 56 5.07 -7.47 1.35
C LYS A 56 5.56 -6.50 2.43
N GLU A 57 5.17 -5.23 2.37
CA GLU A 57 5.50 -4.21 3.37
C GLU A 57 4.69 -4.37 4.66
N THR A 58 3.40 -4.68 4.53
CA THR A 58 2.51 -4.90 5.69
C THR A 58 1.70 -6.18 5.56
N ARG A 59 1.35 -6.62 4.35
CA ARG A 59 0.36 -7.69 4.15
C ARG A 59 0.88 -9.10 4.38
N THR A 60 2.20 -9.25 4.51
CA THR A 60 2.82 -10.49 5.03
C THR A 60 2.61 -10.66 6.53
N VAL A 61 2.36 -9.57 7.28
CA VAL A 61 2.30 -9.60 8.75
C VAL A 61 1.20 -10.52 9.29
N PRO A 62 -0.06 -10.50 8.78
CA PRO A 62 -1.08 -11.45 9.24
C PRO A 62 -0.65 -12.91 9.07
N ILE A 63 0.02 -13.23 7.96
CA ILE A 63 0.49 -14.59 7.64
C ILE A 63 1.62 -15.00 8.59
N SER A 64 2.64 -14.15 8.75
CA SER A 64 3.76 -14.44 9.65
C SER A 64 3.33 -14.48 11.12
N SER A 65 2.35 -13.68 11.53
CA SER A 65 1.79 -13.69 12.89
C SER A 65 0.99 -14.96 13.16
N ALA A 66 0.18 -15.43 12.20
CA ALA A 66 -0.53 -16.70 12.34
C ALA A 66 0.43 -17.89 12.46
N VAL A 67 1.50 -17.90 11.65
CA VAL A 67 2.56 -18.92 11.72
C VAL A 67 3.32 -18.86 13.05
N ALA A 68 3.65 -17.66 13.54
CA ALA A 68 4.30 -17.48 14.83
C ALA A 68 3.43 -17.98 16.00
N LEU A 69 2.14 -17.62 16.01
CA LEU A 69 1.21 -18.08 17.04
C LEU A 69 1.08 -19.61 17.03
N ALA A 70 0.93 -20.22 15.86
CA ALA A 70 0.85 -21.67 15.74
C ALA A 70 2.12 -22.37 16.22
N ALA A 71 3.30 -21.88 15.82
CA ALA A 71 4.58 -22.43 16.27
C ALA A 71 4.78 -22.30 17.78
N HIS A 72 4.39 -21.16 18.35
CA HIS A 72 4.46 -20.91 19.79
C HIS A 72 3.53 -21.84 20.58
N ARG A 73 2.29 -22.05 20.12
CA ARG A 73 1.32 -22.92 20.81
C ARG A 73 1.61 -24.40 20.68
N LEU A 74 2.17 -24.82 19.54
CA LEU A 74 2.45 -26.24 19.27
C LEU A 74 3.85 -26.66 19.68
N HIS A 75 4.73 -25.72 20.06
CA HIS A 75 6.15 -25.93 20.32
C HIS A 75 6.86 -26.72 19.22
N ARG A 76 6.47 -26.47 17.96
CA ARG A 76 7.03 -27.13 16.78
C ARG A 76 7.20 -26.13 15.64
N PRO A 77 8.15 -26.34 14.72
CA PRO A 77 8.24 -25.52 13.52
C PRO A 77 6.95 -25.56 12.70
N VAL A 78 6.46 -24.39 12.31
CA VAL A 78 5.26 -24.24 11.45
C VAL A 78 5.63 -23.41 10.23
N ARG A 79 5.19 -23.87 9.04
CA ARG A 79 5.37 -23.16 7.77
C ARG A 79 4.01 -22.94 7.10
N MET A 80 3.86 -21.79 6.47
CA MET A 80 2.77 -21.48 5.55
C MET A 80 3.34 -20.89 4.26
N ASN A 81 3.01 -21.52 3.14
CA ASN A 81 3.18 -20.96 1.80
C ASN A 81 1.78 -20.75 1.23
N VAL A 82 1.43 -19.51 0.92
CA VAL A 82 0.07 -19.20 0.48
C VAL A 82 -0.10 -19.54 -0.99
N GLU A 83 -1.19 -20.23 -1.33
CA GLU A 83 -1.59 -20.51 -2.71
C GLU A 83 -1.95 -19.20 -3.45
N ARG A 84 -1.79 -19.19 -4.77
CA ARG A 84 -1.84 -17.94 -5.56
C ARG A 84 -3.18 -17.23 -5.47
N ASP A 85 -4.26 -17.98 -5.65
CA ASP A 85 -5.64 -17.50 -5.59
C ASP A 85 -5.97 -16.92 -4.21
N PHE A 86 -5.56 -17.61 -3.14
CA PHE A 86 -5.76 -17.14 -1.78
C PHE A 86 -4.92 -15.89 -1.47
N ASP A 87 -3.66 -15.86 -1.93
CA ASP A 87 -2.78 -14.69 -1.79
C ASP A 87 -3.40 -13.46 -2.46
N MET A 88 -3.94 -13.61 -3.67
CA MET A 88 -4.65 -12.54 -4.39
C MET A 88 -5.93 -12.09 -3.68
N TRP A 89 -6.61 -13.00 -2.98
CA TRP A 89 -7.85 -12.69 -2.27
C TRP A 89 -7.62 -11.92 -0.97
N ILE A 90 -6.58 -12.28 -0.18
CA ILE A 90 -6.42 -11.77 1.19
C ILE A 90 -5.46 -10.58 1.30
N THR A 91 -4.50 -10.44 0.38
CA THR A 91 -3.38 -9.50 0.57
C THR A 91 -3.66 -8.09 0.04
N GLY A 92 -4.78 -7.90 -0.67
CA GLY A 92 -5.15 -6.61 -1.23
C GLY A 92 -4.25 -6.18 -2.39
N THR A 93 -4.52 -5.01 -2.94
CA THR A 93 -3.87 -4.53 -4.17
C THR A 93 -3.52 -3.04 -4.09
N ARG A 94 -3.20 -2.43 -5.23
CA ARG A 94 -3.14 -0.98 -5.38
C ARG A 94 -4.53 -0.39 -5.16
N HIS A 95 -4.62 0.70 -4.41
CA HIS A 95 -5.87 1.45 -4.24
C HIS A 95 -6.47 1.88 -5.58
N PRO A 96 -7.74 1.49 -5.86
CA PRO A 96 -8.55 2.13 -6.88
C PRO A 96 -8.82 3.59 -6.50
N PHE A 97 -8.80 4.48 -7.48
CA PHE A 97 -9.06 5.91 -7.30
C PHE A 97 -10.23 6.37 -8.16
N ILE A 98 -11.03 7.30 -7.60
CA ILE A 98 -11.97 8.14 -8.34
C ILE A 98 -11.53 9.59 -8.11
N ALA A 99 -11.53 10.39 -9.17
CA ALA A 99 -11.24 11.81 -9.08
C ALA A 99 -12.43 12.65 -9.54
N LYS A 100 -12.62 13.79 -8.87
CA LYS A 100 -13.46 14.88 -9.35
C LYS A 100 -12.58 16.12 -9.42
N TYR A 101 -12.54 16.79 -10.56
CA TYR A 101 -11.69 17.96 -10.74
C TYR A 101 -12.42 19.08 -11.48
N LYS A 102 -11.92 20.30 -11.28
CA LYS A 102 -12.26 21.49 -12.05
C LYS A 102 -10.96 22.23 -12.36
N ALA A 103 -10.56 22.23 -13.62
CA ALA A 103 -9.41 22.97 -14.12
C ALA A 103 -9.88 24.29 -14.78
N GLY A 104 -9.11 25.36 -14.60
CA GLY A 104 -9.35 26.64 -15.23
C GLY A 104 -8.10 27.11 -15.96
N ALA A 105 -8.25 27.46 -17.24
CA ALA A 105 -7.18 27.95 -18.11
C ALA A 105 -7.60 29.21 -18.86
N GLY A 106 -6.62 30.00 -19.28
CA GLY A 106 -6.83 31.17 -20.14
C GLY A 106 -6.89 30.79 -21.63
N PRO A 107 -7.26 31.73 -22.52
CA PRO A 107 -7.21 31.53 -23.96
C PRO A 107 -5.77 31.36 -24.48
N ASP A 108 -4.76 31.69 -23.67
CA ASP A 108 -3.35 31.45 -23.94
C ASP A 108 -2.88 30.02 -23.62
N GLY A 109 -3.81 29.10 -23.30
CA GLY A 109 -3.52 27.71 -22.96
C GLY A 109 -2.92 27.51 -21.56
N LYS A 110 -2.70 28.59 -20.79
CA LYS A 110 -2.03 28.51 -19.48
C LYS A 110 -3.00 28.20 -18.36
N LEU A 111 -2.65 27.22 -17.52
CA LEU A 111 -3.33 26.89 -16.28
C LEU A 111 -3.35 28.07 -15.31
N ARG A 112 -4.52 28.32 -14.72
CA ARG A 112 -4.74 29.37 -13.73
C ARG A 112 -5.16 28.80 -12.39
N ALA A 113 -6.01 27.78 -12.38
CA ALA A 113 -6.51 27.17 -11.16
C ALA A 113 -6.86 25.68 -11.33
N LEU A 114 -6.73 24.92 -10.25
CA LEU A 114 -7.19 23.53 -10.14
C LEU A 114 -7.83 23.29 -8.76
N ASP A 115 -9.07 22.79 -8.75
CA ASP A 115 -9.70 22.17 -7.57
C ASP A 115 -9.86 20.68 -7.86
N ILE A 116 -9.23 19.82 -7.07
CA ILE A 116 -9.25 18.37 -7.23
C ILE A 116 -9.63 17.66 -5.93
N LYS A 117 -10.52 16.67 -6.06
CA LYS A 117 -10.92 15.75 -5.00
C LYS A 117 -10.59 14.32 -5.40
N LEU A 118 -9.80 13.64 -4.59
CA LEU A 118 -9.40 12.26 -4.77
C LEU A 118 -10.13 11.37 -3.77
N TYR A 119 -10.63 10.24 -4.23
CA TYR A 119 -11.28 9.22 -3.42
C TYR A 119 -10.57 7.89 -3.65
N SER A 120 -9.99 7.29 -2.61
CA SER A 120 -9.35 5.98 -2.72
C SER A 120 -10.15 4.92 -1.97
N ASN A 121 -10.26 3.71 -2.54
CA ASN A 121 -10.82 2.58 -1.80
C ASN A 121 -9.73 1.88 -0.97
N ALA A 122 -9.81 2.00 0.37
CA ALA A 122 -8.86 1.40 1.31
C ALA A 122 -9.13 -0.08 1.61
N GLY A 123 -10.34 -0.57 1.34
CA GLY A 123 -10.82 -1.85 1.87
C GLY A 123 -11.16 -1.77 3.36
N TYR A 124 -11.07 -2.90 4.07
CA TYR A 124 -11.60 -3.03 5.43
C TYR A 124 -10.74 -2.39 6.53
N SER A 125 -9.51 -1.95 6.22
CA SER A 125 -8.61 -1.33 7.21
C SER A 125 -7.75 -0.24 6.58
N MET A 126 -7.24 0.65 7.42
CA MET A 126 -6.43 1.79 6.95
C MET A 126 -5.11 1.39 6.32
N ASP A 127 -4.42 0.36 6.84
CA ASP A 127 -3.09 -0.07 6.37
C ASP A 127 -2.19 1.15 6.03
N LEU A 128 -1.70 1.27 4.80
CA LEU A 128 -0.90 2.41 4.31
C LEU A 128 -1.72 3.46 3.53
N SER A 129 -3.05 3.44 3.61
CA SER A 129 -3.95 4.27 2.80
C SER A 129 -3.76 5.78 3.01
N GLY A 130 -3.43 6.21 4.23
CA GLY A 130 -3.14 7.61 4.55
C GLY A 130 -1.96 8.15 3.72
N PRO A 131 -0.75 7.63 3.95
CA PRO A 131 0.44 8.02 3.19
C PRO A 131 0.31 7.84 1.66
N ILE A 132 -0.51 6.88 1.20
CA ILE A 132 -0.79 6.70 -0.24
C ILE A 132 -1.62 7.86 -0.80
N MET A 133 -2.64 8.32 -0.06
CA MET A 133 -3.42 9.50 -0.44
C MET A 133 -2.56 10.76 -0.43
N ASP A 134 -1.71 10.94 0.58
CA ASP A 134 -0.79 12.08 0.65
C ASP A 134 0.13 12.12 -0.57
N ARG A 135 0.73 10.97 -0.94
CA ARG A 135 1.57 10.91 -2.13
C ARG A 135 0.77 11.19 -3.41
N ALA A 136 -0.46 10.71 -3.54
CA ALA A 136 -1.30 11.02 -4.70
C ALA A 136 -1.56 12.54 -4.81
N LEU A 137 -1.84 13.22 -3.69
CA LEU A 137 -2.03 14.67 -3.65
C LEU A 137 -0.74 15.43 -4.00
N PHE A 138 0.42 14.99 -3.48
CA PHE A 138 1.74 15.58 -3.80
C PHE A 138 2.20 15.39 -5.26
N HIS A 139 1.50 14.58 -6.05
CA HIS A 139 1.81 14.35 -7.46
C HIS A 139 0.61 14.64 -8.35
N SER A 140 -0.39 15.39 -7.85
CA SER A 140 -1.59 15.76 -8.62
C SER A 140 -1.37 16.94 -9.57
N ASP A 141 -0.20 17.58 -9.47
CA ASP A 141 0.31 18.68 -10.30
C ASP A 141 1.33 18.22 -11.35
N ASN A 142 1.90 17.02 -11.19
CA ASN A 142 2.95 16.45 -12.03
C ASN A 142 4.10 17.45 -12.30
N VAL A 143 4.25 17.89 -13.56
CA VAL A 143 5.28 18.84 -13.99
C VAL A 143 4.72 20.23 -14.25
N TYR A 144 3.44 20.46 -13.96
CA TYR A 144 2.73 21.69 -14.31
C TYR A 144 2.71 22.68 -13.16
N LYS A 145 3.08 23.93 -13.45
CA LYS A 145 2.96 25.02 -12.49
C LYS A 145 1.50 25.49 -12.42
N ILE A 146 0.86 25.30 -11.27
CA ILE A 146 -0.54 25.69 -11.02
C ILE A 146 -0.57 26.81 -9.98
N PRO A 147 -0.81 28.09 -10.37
CA PRO A 147 -0.75 29.22 -9.44
C PRO A 147 -1.76 29.14 -8.29
N ASN A 148 -2.96 28.59 -8.55
CA ASN A 148 -4.02 28.46 -7.55
C ASN A 148 -4.46 26.99 -7.47
N PHE A 149 -3.99 26.27 -6.45
CA PHE A 149 -4.23 24.83 -6.31
C PHE A 149 -4.98 24.52 -5.02
N ARG A 150 -6.00 23.67 -5.12
CA ARG A 150 -6.68 23.05 -3.97
C ARG A 150 -6.84 21.55 -4.23
N GLY A 151 -6.25 20.73 -3.36
CA GLY A 151 -6.40 19.28 -3.37
C GLY A 151 -7.04 18.76 -2.08
N VAL A 152 -7.99 17.85 -2.19
CA VAL A 152 -8.61 17.16 -1.04
C VAL A 152 -8.61 15.65 -1.28
N GLY A 153 -8.15 14.88 -0.29
CA GLY A 153 -8.14 13.42 -0.34
C GLY A 153 -9.15 12.82 0.63
N HIS A 154 -9.89 11.81 0.17
CA HIS A 154 -10.81 11.00 0.97
C HIS A 154 -10.45 9.53 0.85
N ILE A 155 -10.32 8.87 2.00
CA ILE A 155 -10.00 7.44 2.08
C ILE A 155 -11.29 6.71 2.46
N CYS A 156 -11.80 5.89 1.54
CA CYS A 156 -13.07 5.20 1.69
C CYS A 156 -12.85 3.82 2.31
N LEU A 157 -13.41 3.61 3.50
CA LEU A 157 -13.48 2.29 4.13
C LEU A 157 -14.57 1.46 3.46
N THR A 158 -14.26 0.22 3.07
CA THR A 158 -15.22 -0.67 2.38
C THR A 158 -15.06 -2.12 2.83
N ASN A 159 -16.00 -3.00 2.47
CA ASN A 159 -15.96 -4.42 2.82
C ASN A 159 -15.14 -5.28 1.82
N THR A 160 -14.02 -4.75 1.32
CA THR A 160 -13.06 -5.51 0.49
C THR A 160 -11.76 -5.75 1.24
N ALA A 161 -10.90 -6.65 0.74
CA ALA A 161 -9.54 -6.80 1.27
C ALA A 161 -8.84 -5.43 1.35
N SER A 162 -8.10 -5.22 2.44
CA SER A 162 -7.42 -3.95 2.69
C SER A 162 -6.29 -3.76 1.68
N ASN A 163 -6.38 -2.68 0.91
CA ASN A 163 -5.38 -2.29 -0.08
C ASN A 163 -4.14 -1.71 0.61
N THR A 164 -3.01 -1.74 -0.08
CA THR A 164 -1.72 -1.45 0.51
C THR A 164 -0.76 -0.78 -0.49
N ALA A 165 0.52 -0.72 -0.11
CA ALA A 165 1.58 -0.30 -0.98
C ALA A 165 1.61 -1.13 -2.27
N PHE A 166 1.64 -0.43 -3.39
CA PHE A 166 2.09 -0.96 -4.68
C PHE A 166 3.07 0.05 -5.27
N ARG A 167 4.17 -0.40 -5.89
CA ARG A 167 5.16 0.44 -6.59
C ARG A 167 4.56 1.73 -7.19
N GLY A 168 5.06 2.88 -6.72
CA GLY A 168 4.55 4.21 -7.05
C GLY A 168 3.68 4.84 -5.93
N PHE A 169 3.00 4.02 -5.13
CA PHE A 169 2.44 4.38 -3.83
C PHE A 169 1.44 5.55 -3.87
N GLY A 170 0.49 5.54 -4.80
CA GLY A 170 -0.47 6.64 -4.99
C GLY A 170 -0.03 7.67 -6.03
N GLY A 171 1.28 7.83 -6.24
CA GLY A 171 1.85 8.71 -7.26
C GLY A 171 1.29 8.44 -8.67
N PRO A 172 1.34 7.20 -9.19
CA PRO A 172 0.80 6.89 -10.51
C PRO A 172 -0.69 7.24 -10.67
N GLN A 173 -1.48 7.12 -9.60
CA GLN A 173 -2.89 7.51 -9.63
C GLN A 173 -3.03 9.03 -9.77
N GLY A 174 -2.31 9.81 -8.94
CA GLY A 174 -2.29 11.27 -9.05
C GLY A 174 -1.82 11.77 -10.42
N LEU A 175 -0.73 11.18 -10.93
CA LEU A 175 -0.16 11.51 -12.24
C LEU A 175 -1.11 11.19 -13.40
N LEU A 176 -1.77 10.03 -13.40
CA LEU A 176 -2.73 9.69 -14.44
C LEU A 176 -3.92 10.66 -14.45
N ILE A 177 -4.41 11.04 -13.27
CA ILE A 177 -5.48 12.03 -13.14
C ILE A 177 -5.00 13.40 -13.65
N CYS A 178 -3.74 13.76 -13.37
CA CYS A 178 -3.09 14.97 -13.89
C CYS A 178 -3.16 15.04 -15.41
N GLU A 179 -2.64 14.03 -16.08
CA GLU A 179 -2.64 13.97 -17.55
C GLU A 179 -4.06 13.94 -18.12
N THR A 180 -5.02 13.33 -17.41
CA THR A 180 -6.43 13.30 -17.84
C THR A 180 -7.05 14.69 -17.89
N TRP A 181 -6.88 15.51 -16.84
CA TRP A 181 -7.47 16.85 -16.86
C TRP A 181 -6.69 17.82 -17.76
N MET A 182 -5.40 17.57 -18.01
CA MET A 182 -4.61 18.28 -19.02
C MET A 182 -5.16 18.04 -20.43
N GLU A 183 -5.38 16.78 -20.80
CA GLU A 183 -5.94 16.38 -22.10
C GLU A 183 -7.33 17.01 -22.31
N HIS A 184 -8.19 16.94 -21.28
CA HIS A 184 -9.53 17.54 -21.34
C HIS A 184 -9.49 19.06 -21.51
N MET A 185 -8.53 19.73 -20.88
CA MET A 185 -8.33 21.17 -21.04
C MET A 185 -7.88 21.53 -22.46
N ALA A 186 -6.90 20.81 -23.01
CA ALA A 186 -6.41 21.03 -24.38
C ALA A 186 -7.54 20.83 -25.40
N SER A 187 -8.33 19.76 -25.26
CA SER A 187 -9.50 19.49 -26.08
C SER A 187 -10.55 20.60 -25.99
N ALA A 188 -10.88 21.08 -24.78
CA ALA A 188 -11.83 22.17 -24.58
C ALA A 188 -11.37 23.51 -25.20
N LEU A 189 -10.06 23.72 -25.31
CA LEU A 189 -9.46 24.90 -25.94
C LEU A 189 -9.17 24.71 -27.44
N SER A 190 -9.39 23.51 -27.99
CA SER A 190 -9.06 23.16 -29.38
C SER A 190 -7.58 23.43 -29.73
N ILE A 191 -6.67 23.11 -28.79
CA ILE A 191 -5.22 23.18 -28.98
C ILE A 191 -4.61 21.77 -28.89
N SER A 192 -3.35 21.64 -29.35
CA SER A 192 -2.59 20.41 -29.13
C SER A 192 -2.36 20.18 -27.63
N PRO A 193 -2.39 18.92 -27.15
CA PRO A 193 -1.98 18.58 -25.78
C PRO A 193 -0.51 18.88 -25.45
N GLU A 194 0.35 18.98 -26.47
CA GLU A 194 1.79 19.29 -26.42
C GLU A 194 2.10 20.79 -26.48
#